data_AF-A0A6N8JKF9-F1
#
_entry.id   AF-A0A6N8JKF9-F1
#
_cell.length_a   1.000
_cell.length_b   1.000
_cell.length_c   1.000
_cell.angle_alpha   90.00
_cell.angle_beta   90.00
_cell.angle_gamma   90.00
#
_symmetry.space_group_name_H-M   'P 1'
#
loop_
_entity.id
_entity.type
_entity.pdbx_description
1 polymer ?
#
loop_
_entity_poly.entity_id
_entity_poly.type
_entity_poly.pdbx_seq_one_letter_code
_entity_poly.pdbx_strand_id
1 'polypeptide(L)'
;MPNAQMNFRIDAELKRRGDERFARLGCTPSGAMRRLYECAARYDDESEALLRSLLKPEEASPEDEGERRAQAVLDFEEQTKEFYRSLGITHGLSHYPVTNEELREVLYEAKIERMVERGLW
;
A
#
# COMPACT_ATOMS: atom_id res chain seq x y z
N MET A 1 -17.49 30.44 26.70
CA MET A 1 -17.46 29.19 25.91
C MET A 1 -17.35 28.01 26.88
N PRO A 2 -18.05 26.89 26.64
CA PRO A 2 -17.89 25.70 27.47
C PRO A 2 -16.45 25.18 27.34
N ASN A 3 -15.85 24.77 28.46
CA ASN A 3 -14.55 24.13 28.50
C ASN A 3 -14.73 22.61 28.33
N ALA A 4 -13.88 21.99 27.52
CA ALA A 4 -13.79 20.54 27.38
C ALA A 4 -12.44 20.06 27.91
N GLN A 5 -12.42 18.90 28.59
CA GLN A 5 -11.19 18.27 29.08
C GLN A 5 -10.89 17.01 28.29
N MET A 6 -9.60 16.81 27.96
CA MET A 6 -9.11 15.58 27.37
C MET A 6 -8.03 14.97 28.26
N ASN A 7 -8.19 13.70 28.61
CA ASN A 7 -7.23 12.93 29.37
C ASN A 7 -6.87 11.67 28.58
N PHE A 8 -5.58 11.37 28.44
CA PHE A 8 -5.11 10.13 27.83
C PHE A 8 -3.99 9.53 28.67
N ARG A 9 -3.84 8.21 28.61
CA ARG A 9 -2.73 7.49 29.25
C ARG A 9 -1.55 7.46 28.28
N ILE A 10 -0.37 7.78 28.78
CA ILE A 10 0.88 7.80 28.03
C ILE A 10 1.98 7.24 28.92
N ASP A 11 2.99 6.62 28.30
CA ASP A 11 4.19 6.18 28.99
C ASP A 11 4.86 7.35 29.75
N ALA A 12 5.26 7.09 30.99
CA ALA A 12 5.74 8.12 31.90
C ALA A 12 7.08 8.72 31.42
N GLU A 13 7.96 7.89 30.84
CA GLU A 13 9.26 8.32 30.35
C GLU A 13 9.13 9.07 29.03
N LEU A 14 8.23 8.62 28.14
CA LEU A 14 7.85 9.37 26.95
C LEU A 14 7.30 10.75 27.31
N LYS A 15 6.41 10.84 28.31
CA LYS A 15 5.88 12.12 28.79
C LYS A 15 6.99 13.02 29.33
N ARG A 16 7.88 12.48 30.17
CA ARG A 16 8.99 13.25 30.76
C ARG A 16 9.89 13.86 29.68
N ARG A 17 10.32 13.05 28.70
CA ARG A 17 11.16 13.52 27.58
C ARG A 17 10.42 14.54 26.71
N GLY A 18 9.14 14.33 26.46
CA GLY A 18 8.30 15.26 25.71
C GLY A 18 8.16 16.62 26.40
N ASP A 19 7.85 16.63 27.70
CA ASP A 19 7.71 17.85 28.50
C ASP A 19 9.00 18.67 28.52
N GLU A 20 10.16 18.02 28.65
CA GLU A 20 11.46 18.69 28.59
C GLU A 20 11.71 19.36 27.23
N ARG A 21 11.32 18.69 26.14
CA ARG A 21 11.45 19.24 24.79
C ARG A 21 10.50 20.42 24.55
N PHE A 22 9.25 20.31 24.99
CA PHE A 22 8.30 21.42 24.89
C PHE A 22 8.76 22.64 25.70
N ALA A 23 9.27 22.43 26.91
CA ALA A 23 9.82 23.51 27.74
C ALA A 23 10.99 24.24 27.05
N ARG A 24 11.89 23.50 26.39
CA ARG A 24 12.99 24.10 25.59
C ARG A 24 12.50 24.94 24.41
N LEU A 25 11.34 24.60 23.85
CA LEU A 25 10.68 25.34 22.78
C LEU A 25 9.77 26.48 23.31
N GLY A 26 9.73 26.69 24.63
CA GLY A 26 8.92 27.74 25.24
C GLY A 26 7.40 27.46 25.21
N CYS A 27 6.98 26.20 25.05
CA CYS A 27 5.58 25.82 25.04
C CYS A 27 5.25 24.81 26.16
N THR A 28 4.01 24.84 26.63
CA THR A 28 3.50 23.80 27.54
C THR A 28 2.92 22.66 26.72
N PRO A 29 2.90 21.41 27.24
CA PRO A 29 2.27 20.28 26.54
C PRO A 29 0.81 20.56 26.17
N SER A 30 0.03 21.16 27.09
CA SER A 30 -1.36 21.56 26.81
C SER A 30 -1.45 22.65 25.75
N GLY A 31 -0.48 23.57 25.69
CA GLY A 31 -0.38 24.58 24.63
C GLY A 31 -0.09 23.95 23.27
N ALA A 32 0.86 23.02 23.21
CA ALA A 32 1.17 22.27 21.99
C ALA A 32 -0.04 21.47 21.49
N MET A 33 -0.72 20.75 22.39
CA MET A 33 -1.94 20.00 22.05
C MET A 33 -3.07 20.93 21.58
N ARG A 34 -3.23 22.11 22.19
CA ARG A 34 -4.23 23.09 21.72
C ARG A 34 -3.93 23.55 20.30
N ARG A 35 -2.67 23.84 19.97
CA ARG A 35 -2.26 24.20 18.60
C ARG A 35 -2.51 23.07 17.60
N LEU A 36 -2.29 21.82 18.00
CA LEU A 36 -2.61 20.66 17.17
C LEU A 36 -4.11 20.60 16.84
N TYR A 37 -4.98 20.82 17.84
CA TYR A 37 -6.43 20.89 17.60
C TYR A 37 -6.85 22.10 16.76
N GLU A 38 -6.21 23.26 16.97
CA GLU A 38 -6.44 24.44 16.12
C GLU A 38 -6.09 24.14 14.66
N CYS A 39 -5.00 23.42 14.40
CA CYS A 39 -4.63 22.98 13.05
C CYS A 39 -5.67 22.00 12.49
N ALA A 40 -6.09 21.00 13.25
CA ALA A 40 -7.13 20.05 12.83
C ALA A 40 -8.49 20.71 12.55
N ALA A 41 -8.81 21.79 13.24
CA ALA A 41 -10.06 22.51 13.05
C ALA A 41 -10.08 23.43 11.81
N ARG A 42 -8.94 23.67 11.13
CA ARG A 42 -8.90 24.57 9.96
C ARG A 42 -9.44 23.92 8.67
N TYR A 43 -9.41 22.59 8.56
CA TYR A 43 -9.93 21.82 7.41
C TYR A 43 -9.42 22.31 6.04
N ASP A 44 -8.17 22.77 5.97
CA ASP A 44 -7.50 23.13 4.73
C ASP A 44 -6.44 22.08 4.32
N ASP A 45 -6.06 22.07 3.04
CA ASP A 45 -5.13 21.08 2.48
C ASP A 45 -3.74 21.10 3.15
N GLU A 46 -3.28 22.27 3.58
CA GLU A 46 -1.98 22.43 4.26
C GLU A 46 -2.02 21.82 5.66
N SER A 47 -3.07 22.11 6.42
CA SER A 47 -3.36 21.54 7.73
C SER A 47 -3.57 20.03 7.64
N GLU A 48 -4.26 19.53 6.61
CA GLU A 48 -4.43 18.10 6.38
C GLU A 48 -3.10 17.41 6.07
N ALA A 49 -2.26 17.99 5.21
CA ALA A 49 -0.94 17.45 4.89
C ALA A 49 -0.03 17.38 6.13
N LEU A 50 -0.02 18.44 6.97
CA LEU A 50 0.70 18.47 8.24
C LEU A 50 0.22 17.40 9.22
N LEU A 51 -1.09 17.21 9.35
CA LEU A 51 -1.62 16.17 10.24
C LEU A 51 -1.30 14.77 9.74
N ARG A 52 -1.36 14.54 8.41
CA ARG A 52 -0.97 13.26 7.82
C ARG A 52 0.50 12.94 8.07
N SER A 53 1.40 13.92 8.04
CA SER A 53 2.82 13.66 8.33
C SER A 53 3.07 13.35 9.81
N LEU A 54 2.34 14.01 10.72
CA LEU A 54 2.47 13.81 12.18
C LEU A 54 1.80 12.54 12.71
N LEU A 55 0.67 12.14 12.10
CA LEU A 55 -0.17 11.04 12.57
C LEU A 55 0.09 9.72 11.85
N LYS A 56 0.85 9.72 10.74
CA LYS A 56 1.27 8.47 10.12
C LYS A 56 2.07 7.67 11.14
N PRO A 57 1.58 6.50 11.59
CA PRO A 57 2.44 5.59 12.34
C PRO A 57 3.62 5.23 11.42
N GLU A 58 4.74 4.88 12.03
CA GLU A 58 5.95 4.35 11.37
C GLU A 58 5.69 2.95 10.79
N GLU A 59 4.51 2.71 10.22
CA GLU A 59 4.16 1.55 9.42
C GLU A 59 4.37 1.94 7.97
N ALA A 60 5.48 1.47 7.41
CA ALA A 60 5.79 1.33 6.00
C ALA A 60 5.40 2.54 5.13
N SER A 61 6.42 3.27 4.68
CA SER A 61 6.26 4.25 3.61
C SER A 61 5.44 3.62 2.47
N PRO A 62 4.54 4.35 1.77
CA PRO A 62 3.87 3.81 0.58
C PRO A 62 4.87 3.30 -0.48
N GLU A 63 6.13 3.77 -0.44
CA GLU A 63 7.26 3.19 -1.17
C GLU A 63 7.57 1.75 -0.74
N ASP A 64 7.56 1.45 0.56
CA ASP A 64 7.76 0.10 1.12
C ASP A 64 6.63 -0.87 0.75
N GLU A 65 5.38 -0.40 0.59
CA GLU A 65 4.28 -1.26 0.15
C GLU A 65 4.39 -1.60 -1.34
N GLY A 66 4.79 -0.63 -2.17
CA GLY A 66 5.07 -0.84 -3.59
C GLY A 66 6.24 -1.82 -3.79
N GLU A 67 7.33 -1.63 -3.06
CA GLU A 67 8.49 -2.51 -3.08
C GLU A 67 8.16 -3.91 -2.54
N ARG A 68 7.39 -4.01 -1.45
CA ARG A 68 6.95 -5.31 -0.91
C ARG A 68 6.04 -6.06 -1.88
N ARG A 69 5.14 -5.36 -2.58
CA ARG A 69 4.29 -5.96 -3.63
C ARG A 69 5.12 -6.40 -4.83
N ALA A 70 6.08 -5.59 -5.27
CA ALA A 70 7.00 -5.96 -6.35
C ALA A 70 7.83 -7.19 -5.98
N GLN A 71 8.37 -7.23 -4.77
CA GLN A 71 9.13 -8.37 -4.26
C GLN A 71 8.28 -9.64 -4.17
N ALA A 72 7.04 -9.54 -3.67
CA ALA A 72 6.13 -10.69 -3.60
C ALA A 72 5.81 -11.30 -4.98
N VAL A 73 5.76 -10.47 -6.05
CA VAL A 73 5.58 -10.97 -7.42
C VAL A 73 6.83 -11.70 -7.91
N LEU A 74 8.02 -11.15 -7.66
CA LEU A 74 9.29 -11.80 -8.02
C LEU A 74 9.47 -13.14 -7.30
N ASP A 75 9.17 -13.18 -6.00
CA ASP A 75 9.24 -14.39 -5.18
C ASP A 75 8.25 -15.46 -5.67
N PHE A 76 7.05 -15.05 -6.11
CA PHE A 76 6.07 -15.96 -6.69
C PHE A 76 6.53 -16.54 -8.04
N GLU A 77 7.13 -15.72 -8.91
CA GLU A 77 7.70 -16.19 -10.17
C GLU A 77 8.84 -17.20 -9.96
N GLU A 78 9.71 -16.93 -8.98
CA GLU A 78 10.82 -17.82 -8.66
C GLU A 78 10.33 -19.17 -8.13
N GLN A 79 9.43 -19.16 -7.15
CA GLN A 79 8.80 -20.38 -6.62
C GLN A 79 8.09 -21.18 -7.71
N THR A 80 7.42 -20.48 -8.64
CA THR A 80 6.74 -21.12 -9.77
C THR A 80 7.75 -21.78 -10.73
N LYS A 81 8.88 -21.12 -11.04
CA LYS A 81 9.95 -21.71 -11.85
C LYS A 81 10.54 -22.96 -11.20
N GLU A 82 10.78 -22.92 -9.89
CA GLU A 82 11.27 -24.08 -9.14
C GLU A 82 10.27 -25.24 -9.13
N PHE A 83 8.99 -24.94 -8.94
CA PHE A 83 7.92 -25.93 -9.03
C PHE A 83 7.91 -26.63 -10.40
N TYR A 84 7.98 -25.88 -11.50
CA TYR A 84 8.04 -26.47 -12.84
C TYR A 84 9.31 -27.31 -13.07
N ARG A 85 10.48 -26.85 -12.60
CA ARG A 85 11.72 -27.64 -12.65
C ARG A 85 11.58 -28.96 -11.89
N SER A 86 10.92 -28.94 -10.73
CA SER A 86 10.69 -30.15 -9.92
C SER A 86 9.82 -31.19 -10.64
N LEU A 87 8.94 -30.73 -11.53
CA LEU A 87 8.10 -31.58 -12.39
C LEU A 87 8.81 -32.02 -13.69
N GLY A 88 10.09 -31.67 -13.86
CA GLY A 88 10.84 -31.95 -15.10
C GLY A 88 10.43 -31.09 -16.29
N ILE A 89 9.67 -30.02 -16.07
CA ILE A 89 9.20 -29.10 -17.10
C ILE A 89 10.26 -28.01 -17.28
N THR A 90 11.06 -28.13 -18.35
CA THR A 90 12.12 -27.17 -18.70
C THR A 90 11.60 -25.89 -19.35
N HIS A 91 10.33 -25.85 -19.75
CA HIS A 91 9.62 -24.68 -20.28
C HIS A 91 8.63 -24.08 -19.26
N GLY A 92 9.06 -23.97 -18.00
CA GLY A 92 8.29 -23.32 -16.95
C GLY A 92 8.31 -21.80 -17.15
N LEU A 93 7.15 -21.23 -17.50
CA LEU A 93 6.96 -19.88 -18.06
C LEU A 93 7.51 -19.76 -19.48
N SER A 94 6.88 -20.46 -20.43
CA SER A 94 6.67 -19.82 -21.73
C SER A 94 6.05 -18.45 -21.41
N HIS A 95 6.84 -17.37 -21.54
CA HIS A 95 6.27 -16.15 -22.06
C HIS A 95 5.61 -16.61 -23.36
N TYR A 96 4.33 -16.98 -23.33
CA TYR A 96 3.55 -16.86 -24.53
C TYR A 96 3.47 -15.36 -24.70
N PRO A 97 4.28 -14.75 -25.59
CA PRO A 97 4.05 -13.37 -25.84
C PRO A 97 2.63 -13.35 -26.42
N VAL A 98 1.81 -12.46 -25.88
CA VAL A 98 0.45 -12.17 -26.33
C VAL A 98 0.43 -11.68 -27.81
N THR A 99 1.54 -11.84 -28.53
CA THR A 99 1.84 -11.40 -29.89
C THR A 99 1.95 -12.53 -30.92
N ASN A 100 1.74 -13.82 -30.57
CA ASN A 100 1.80 -14.87 -31.57
C ASN A 100 0.49 -14.91 -32.39
N GLU A 101 0.46 -14.11 -33.47
CA GLU A 101 -0.69 -13.93 -34.36
C GLU A 101 -1.19 -15.26 -34.93
N GLU A 102 -0.28 -16.18 -35.24
CA GLU A 102 -0.59 -17.54 -35.70
C GLU A 102 -1.44 -18.32 -34.68
N LEU A 103 -1.20 -18.14 -33.38
CA LEU A 103 -2.00 -18.81 -32.34
C LEU A 103 -3.39 -18.18 -32.20
N ARG A 104 -3.51 -16.87 -32.45
CA ARG A 104 -4.82 -16.21 -32.48
C ARG A 104 -5.64 -16.70 -33.65
N GLU A 105 -5.03 -16.86 -34.83
CA GLU A 105 -5.69 -17.40 -36.01
C GLU A 105 -6.16 -18.84 -35.76
N VAL A 106 -5.31 -19.72 -35.25
CA VAL A 106 -5.69 -21.11 -34.94
C VAL A 106 -6.84 -21.18 -33.93
N LEU A 107 -6.83 -20.33 -32.89
CA LEU A 107 -7.93 -20.27 -31.92
C LEU A 107 -9.21 -19.66 -32.51
N TYR A 108 -9.08 -18.74 -33.45
CA TYR A 108 -10.21 -18.14 -34.15
C TYR A 108 -10.86 -19.15 -35.10
N GLU A 109 -10.07 -19.87 -35.89
CA GLU A 109 -10.54 -20.94 -36.78
C GLU A 109 -11.26 -22.04 -35.98
N ALA A 110 -10.64 -22.55 -34.91
CA ALA A 110 -11.25 -23.57 -34.05
C ALA A 110 -12.56 -23.10 -33.41
N LYS A 111 -12.69 -21.80 -33.12
CA LYS A 111 -13.94 -21.21 -32.60
C LYS A 111 -15.03 -21.16 -33.66
N ILE A 112 -14.68 -20.79 -34.89
CA ILE A 112 -15.62 -20.74 -36.02
C ILE A 112 -16.12 -22.14 -36.37
N GLU A 113 -15.23 -23.13 -36.45
CA GLU A 113 -15.60 -24.54 -36.68
C GLU A 113 -16.62 -25.02 -35.64
N ARG A 114 -16.38 -24.72 -34.36
CA ARG A 114 -17.32 -25.04 -33.28
C ARG A 114 -18.66 -24.33 -33.37
N MET A 115 -18.71 -23.12 -33.93
CA MET A 115 -19.96 -22.39 -34.13
C MET A 115 -20.77 -23.00 -35.28
N VAL A 116 -20.09 -23.42 -36.36
CA VAL A 116 -20.70 -24.14 -37.49
C VAL A 116 -21.23 -25.50 -37.05
N GLU A 117 -20.45 -26.29 -36.30
CA GLU A 117 -20.89 -27.57 -35.74
C GLU A 117 -22.14 -27.44 -34.86
N ARG A 118 -22.32 -26.27 -34.22
CA ARG A 118 -23.45 -25.97 -33.35
C ARG A 118 -24.59 -25.26 -34.08
N GLY A 119 -24.48 -25.01 -35.39
CA GLY A 119 -25.48 -24.31 -36.20
C GLY A 119 -25.69 -22.85 -35.79
N LEU A 120 -24.68 -22.22 -35.20
CA LEU A 120 -24.72 -20.84 -34.70
C LEU A 120 -24.15 -19.83 -35.70
N TRP A 121 -23.80 -20.30 -36.90
CA TRP A 121 -23.23 -19.56 -38.02
C TRP A 121 -23.69 -20.15 -39.34
#